data_AF-A0A7C3XB79-F1
#
_entry.id   AF-A0A7C3XB79-F1
#
_cell.length_a   1.000
_cell.length_b   1.000
_cell.length_c   1.000
_cell.angle_alpha   90.00
_cell.angle_beta   90.00
_cell.angle_gamma   90.00
#
_symmetry.space_group_name_H-M   'P 1'
#
loop_
_entity.id
_entity.type
_entity.pdbx_description
1 polymer ?
#
loop_
_entity_poly.entity_id
_entity_poly.type
_entity_poly.pdbx_seq_one_letter_code
_entity_poly.pdbx_strand_id
1 'polypeptide(L)' 'MDLVDILLEVLERDASDLHLTVGSPPIIRVNGQLERLDYPRLGSNDTRELIYSILSQDQRQRIENEWEIDFSYSVP' A
#
# COMPACT_ATOMS: atom_id res chain seq x y z
N MET A 1 -4.04 -4.95 -10.39
CA MET A 1 -3.61 -3.78 -9.63
C MET A 1 -2.27 -4.14 -9.04
N ASP A 2 -1.20 -3.48 -9.46
CA ASP A 2 0.15 -3.68 -8.92
C ASP A 2 0.43 -2.60 -7.87
N LEU A 3 1.12 -2.96 -6.78
CA LEU A 3 1.52 -2.00 -5.77
C LEU A 3 2.56 -1.01 -6.33
N VAL A 4 3.44 -1.47 -7.23
CA VAL A 4 4.46 -0.60 -7.83
C VAL A 4 3.81 0.52 -8.65
N ASP A 5 2.77 0.21 -9.43
CA ASP A 5 2.03 1.22 -10.21
C ASP A 5 1.41 2.29 -9.30
N ILE A 6 0.83 1.88 -8.15
CA ILE A 6 0.25 2.82 -7.18
C ILE A 6 1.33 3.68 -6.54
N LEU A 7 2.49 3.09 -6.20
CA LEU A 7 3.62 3.84 -5.63
C LEU A 7 4.20 4.86 -6.63
N LEU A 8 4.24 4.53 -7.92
CA LEU A 8 4.64 5.47 -8.96
C LEU A 8 3.64 6.62 -9.07
N GLU A 9 2.34 6.34 -8.98
CA GLU A 9 1.32 7.41 -8.99
C GLU A 9 1.40 8.32 -7.74
N VAL A 10 1.78 7.78 -6.58
CA VAL A 10 2.07 8.58 -5.37
C VAL A 10 3.21 9.57 -5.63
N LEU A 11 4.27 9.12 -6.29
CA LEU A 11 5.40 9.96 -6.73
C LEU A 11 4.97 11.01 -7.74
N GLU A 12 4.21 10.63 -8.78
CA GLU A 12 3.72 11.54 -9.82
C GLU A 12 2.83 12.66 -9.25
N ARG A 13 2.12 12.38 -8.15
CA ARG A 13 1.21 13.32 -7.49
C ARG A 13 1.86 14.11 -6.35
N ASP A 14 3.17 13.99 -6.14
CA ASP A 14 3.90 14.59 -5.01
C ASP A 14 3.23 14.29 -3.64
N ALA A 15 2.70 13.08 -3.49
CA ALA A 15 2.04 12.66 -2.26
C ALA A 15 3.04 12.20 -1.19
N SER A 16 2.74 12.49 0.08
CA SER A 16 3.59 12.10 1.22
C SER A 16 3.35 10.67 1.70
N ASP A 17 2.10 10.21 1.59
CA ASP A 17 1.66 8.93 2.14
C ASP A 17 0.73 8.20 1.16
N LEU A 18 0.85 6.86 1.16
CA LEU A 18 -0.12 5.95 0.56
C LEU A 18 -0.81 5.16 1.68
N HIS A 19 -2.14 5.21 1.70
CA HIS A 19 -2.99 4.47 2.62
C HIS A 19 -3.78 3.39 1.85
N LEU A 20 -3.63 2.14 2.27
CA LEU A 20 -4.34 0.99 1.74
C LEU A 20 -5.19 0.38 2.86
N THR A 21 -6.50 0.26 2.67
CA THR A 21 -7.40 -0.30 3.68
C THR A 21 -8.61 -0.97 3.03
N VAL A 22 -9.11 -2.04 3.67
CA VAL A 22 -10.25 -2.81 3.18
C VAL A 22 -11.51 -1.93 3.15
N GLY A 23 -12.27 -2.04 2.07
CA GLY A 23 -13.51 -1.28 1.85
C GLY A 23 -13.30 0.12 1.29
N SER A 24 -12.06 0.56 1.07
CA SER A 24 -11.72 1.84 0.45
C SER A 24 -10.89 1.62 -0.82
N PRO A 25 -10.97 2.50 -1.84
CA PRO A 25 -9.89 2.60 -2.81
C PRO A 25 -8.57 3.02 -2.11
N PRO A 26 -7.41 2.87 -2.76
CA PRO A 26 -6.17 3.51 -2.35
C PRO A 26 -6.39 5.02 -2.13
N ILE A 27 -5.84 5.52 -1.03
CA ILE A 27 -5.91 6.93 -0.64
C ILE A 27 -4.49 7.45 -0.54
N ILE A 28 -4.24 8.63 -1.10
CA ILE A 28 -2.97 9.32 -0.97
C ILE A 28 -3.14 10.57 -0.12
N ARG A 29 -2.04 11.03 0.47
CA ARG A 29 -1.98 12.34 1.14
C ARG A 29 -1.21 13.34 0.29
N VAL A 30 -1.88 14.37 -0.20
CA VAL A 30 -1.26 15.47 -0.97
C VAL A 30 -1.44 16.76 -0.18
N ASN A 31 -0.34 17.44 0.17
CA ASN A 31 -0.37 18.69 0.93
C ASN A 31 -1.25 18.62 2.21
N GLY A 32 -1.21 17.48 2.90
CA GLY A 32 -1.98 17.22 4.13
C GLY A 32 -3.42 16.76 3.92
N GLN A 33 -3.96 16.81 2.70
CA GLN A 33 -5.32 16.39 2.35
C GLN A 33 -5.34 14.95 1.84
N LEU A 34 -6.40 14.22 2.20
CA LEU A 34 -6.60 12.83 1.74
C LEU A 34 -7.41 12.80 0.44
N GLU A 35 -6.84 12.19 -0.59
CA GLU A 35 -7.46 12.05 -1.90
C GLU A 35 -7.61 10.57 -2.26
N ARG A 36 -8.78 10.18 -2.76
CA ARG A 36 -9.03 8.81 -3.26
C ARG A 36 -8.53 8.70 -4.69
N LEU A 37 -7.72 7.69 -4.96
CA LEU A 37 -7.32 7.37 -6.33
C LEU A 37 -8.46 6.67 -7.08
N ASP A 38 -8.42 6.73 -8.42
CA ASP A 38 -9.44 6.13 -9.29
C ASP A 38 -9.19 4.64 -9.50
N TYR A 39 -9.35 3.88 -8.42
CA TYR A 39 -9.26 2.43 -8.43
C TYR A 39 -10.48 1.79 -7.76
N PRO A 40 -10.72 0.50 -7.99
CA PRO A 40 -11.72 -0.25 -7.24
C PRO A 40 -11.48 -0.21 -5.72
N ARG A 41 -12.55 -0.39 -4.95
CA ARG A 41 -12.44 -0.60 -3.50
C ARG A 41 -11.67 -1.89 -3.23
N LEU A 42 -10.69 -1.82 -2.33
CA LEU A 42 -9.87 -2.95 -1.95
C LEU A 42 -10.67 -3.93 -1.08
N GLY A 43 -10.69 -5.19 -1.45
CA GLY A 43 -11.10 -6.29 -0.59
C GLY A 43 -9.96 -6.76 0.32
N SER A 44 -10.27 -7.66 1.25
CA SER A 44 -9.27 -8.25 2.15
C SER A 44 -8.18 -9.04 1.39
N ASN A 45 -8.56 -9.70 0.28
CA ASN A 45 -7.59 -10.42 -0.54
C ASN A 45 -6.65 -9.44 -1.27
N ASP A 46 -7.20 -8.37 -1.85
CA ASP A 46 -6.42 -7.35 -2.57
C ASP A 46 -5.37 -6.71 -1.64
N THR A 47 -5.77 -6.28 -0.44
CA THR A 47 -4.82 -5.70 0.52
C THR A 47 -3.72 -6.67 0.94
N ARG A 48 -4.03 -7.96 1.05
CA ARG A 48 -3.05 -8.99 1.40
C ARG A 48 -2.08 -9.24 0.25
N GLU A 49 -2.58 -9.35 -0.98
CA GLU A 49 -1.74 -9.57 -2.16
C GLU A 49 -0.81 -8.37 -2.41
N LEU A 50 -1.32 -7.15 -2.26
CA LEU A 50 -0.53 -5.93 -2.39
C LEU A 50 0.61 -5.88 -1.37
N ILE A 51 0.35 -6.13 -0.08
CA ILE A 51 1.44 -6.09 0.91
C ILE A 51 2.39 -7.28 0.75
N TYR A 52 1.88 -8.49 0.47
CA TYR A 52 2.73 -9.67 0.34
C TYR A 52 3.68 -9.58 -0.87
N SER A 53 3.34 -8.86 -1.93
CA SER A 53 4.19 -8.71 -3.11
C SER A 53 5.55 -8.04 -2.80
N ILE A 54 5.62 -7.23 -1.73
CA ILE A 54 6.83 -6.49 -1.34
C ILE A 54 7.50 -7.03 -0.06
N LEU A 55 6.87 -7.98 0.63
CA LEU A 55 7.44 -8.62 1.83
C LEU A 55 8.28 -9.85 1.48
N SER A 56 9.44 -9.97 2.13
CA SER A 56 10.22 -11.21 2.17
C SER A 56 9.50 -12.31 2.96
N GLN A 57 9.95 -13.56 2.84
CA GLN A 57 9.34 -14.68 3.58
C GLN A 57 9.40 -14.47 5.10
N ASP A 58 10.52 -14.01 5.63
CA ASP A 58 10.68 -13.75 7.08
C ASP A 58 9.75 -12.62 7.54
N GLN A 59 9.59 -11.57 6.72
CA GLN A 59 8.69 -10.46 7.02
C GLN A 59 7.22 -10.90 7.00
N ARG A 60 6.82 -11.78 6.07
CA ARG A 60 5.47 -12.37 6.05
C ARG A 60 5.19 -13.19 7.31
N GLN A 61 6.14 -14.01 7.73
CA GLN A 61 6.01 -14.77 8.97
C GLN A 61 5.88 -13.84 10.18
N ARG A 62 6.61 -12.72 10.19
CA ARG A 62 6.54 -11.74 11.27
C ARG A 62 5.15 -11.10 11.36
N ILE A 63 4.62 -10.54 10.28
CA ILE A 63 3.30 -9.90 10.30
C ILE A 63 2.17 -10.90 10.63
N GLU A 64 2.30 -12.17 10.25
CA GLU A 64 1.32 -13.22 10.60
C GLU A 64 1.31 -13.58 12.08
N ASN A 65 2.44 -13.47 12.78
CA ASN A 65 2.56 -13.80 14.20
C ASN A 65 2.37 -12.58 15.12
N GLU A 66 2.89 -11.43 14.69
CA GLU A 66 2.92 -10.19 15.48
C GLU A 66 1.77 -9.24 15.14
N TRP A 67 1.06 -9.47 14.03
CA TRP A 67 -0.04 -8.64 13.51
C TRP A 67 0.37 -7.25 13.03
N GLU A 68 1.66 -6.93 13.05
CA GLU A 68 2.25 -5.68 12.58
C GLU A 68 3.67 -5.89 12.05
N ILE A 69 4.13 -4.96 11.20
CA ILE A 69 5.52 -4.90 10.73
C ILE A 69 5.86 -3.51 10.21
N ASP A 70 7.07 -3.03 10.54
CA ASP A 70 7.69 -1.85 9.92
C ASP A 70 8.92 -2.27 9.12
N PHE A 71 9.04 -1.78 7.88
CA PHE A 71 10.17 -2.05 7.00
C PHE A 71 10.33 -0.95 5.93
N SER A 72 11.48 -0.94 5.27
CA SER A 72 11.73 -0.10 4.10
C SER A 72 11.71 -0.95 2.83
N TYR A 73 11.15 -0.38 1.77
CA TYR A 73 11.13 -0.95 0.43
C TYR A 73 11.50 0.15 -0.57
N SER A 74 12.31 -0.18 -1.58
CA SER A 74 12.71 0.75 -2.63
C SER A 74 12.20 0.23 -3.97
N VAL A 75 11.49 1.07 -4.69
CA VAL A 75 11.22 0.87 -6.12
C VAL A 75 12.42 1.38 -6.94
N PRO A 76 12.72 0.78 -8.11
CA PRO A 76 13.81 1.22 -8.99
C PRO A 76 13.65 2.64 -9.53
#